data_AF-D7N6R5-F1
#
_entry.id   AF-D7N6R5-F1
#
_cell.length_a   1.000
_cell.length_b   1.000
_cell.length_c   1.000
_cell.angle_alpha   90.00
_cell.angle_beta   90.00
_cell.angle_gamma   90.00
#
_symmetry.space_group_name_H-M   'P 1'
#
loop_
_entity.id
_entity.type
_entity.pdbx_description
1 polymer ?
#
loop_
_entity_poly.entity_id
_entity_poly.type
_entity_poly.pdbx_seq_one_letter_code
_entity_poly.pdbx_strand_id
1 'polypeptide(L)'
;MIIILIGYNYNMKKRKIGIILLILSALVFLKFKNTLYDSIAIKNNEGEEVTVNVYKNIFSKYANVIEIVSENRKEKIVFSGKKKINIWKLDAGDVDGDGIDEIALGVYKKSPHHRVMANRVFLYNISGLELKPKFRASRLGLPFTEFLLYDIDEDGAFEIISIEEKDNYKFIAAYNYKNFSIYRDYISHGYEKLAGLDKRSTLSVNADGKNKKIELKGKEIELK
;
A
#
# COMPACT_ATOMS: atom_id res chain seq x y z
N MET A 1 21.75 49.91 -36.04
CA MET A 1 20.53 49.14 -35.65
C MET A 1 20.81 47.64 -35.39
N ILE A 2 21.73 46.99 -36.11
CA ILE A 2 22.02 45.53 -35.98
C ILE A 2 22.67 45.12 -34.64
N ILE A 3 23.57 45.94 -34.08
CA ILE A 3 24.30 45.61 -32.83
C ILE A 3 23.36 45.53 -31.60
N ILE A 4 22.32 46.36 -31.55
CA ILE A 4 21.34 46.39 -30.46
C ILE A 4 20.49 45.10 -30.44
N LEU A 5 20.10 44.60 -31.62
CA LEU A 5 19.35 43.34 -31.77
C LEU A 5 20.16 42.12 -31.31
N ILE A 6 21.46 42.07 -31.62
CA ILE A 6 22.35 40.96 -31.20
C ILE A 6 22.54 40.96 -29.67
N GLY A 7 22.78 42.14 -29.07
CA GLY A 7 22.91 42.29 -27.61
C GLY A 7 21.63 41.93 -26.85
N TYR A 8 20.46 42.34 -27.36
CA TYR A 8 19.16 42.00 -26.78
C TYR A 8 18.88 40.49 -26.80
N ASN A 9 19.18 39.83 -27.94
CA ASN A 9 18.95 38.40 -28.12
C ASN A 9 19.90 37.54 -27.25
N TYR A 10 21.14 37.99 -27.06
CA TYR A 10 22.12 37.34 -26.16
C TYR A 10 21.70 37.43 -24.68
N ASN A 11 21.20 38.60 -24.24
CA ASN A 11 20.75 38.80 -22.86
C ASN A 11 19.46 38.01 -22.56
N MET A 12 18.55 37.92 -23.54
CA MET A 12 17.37 37.04 -23.48
C MET A 12 17.76 35.56 -23.37
N LYS A 13 18.78 35.10 -24.10
CA LYS A 13 19.29 33.72 -24.02
C LYS A 13 19.91 33.42 -22.65
N LYS A 14 20.70 34.34 -22.08
CA LYS A 14 21.24 34.21 -20.70
C LYS A 14 20.15 34.16 -19.64
N ARG A 15 19.13 35.02 -19.74
CA ARG A 15 17.96 34.99 -18.84
C ARG A 15 17.21 33.68 -18.92
N LYS A 16 16.97 33.15 -20.13
CA LYS A 16 16.36 31.83 -20.34
C LYS A 16 17.19 30.70 -19.71
N ILE A 17 18.52 30.70 -19.89
CA ILE A 17 19.41 29.72 -19.26
C ILE A 17 19.36 29.83 -17.72
N GLY A 18 19.36 31.05 -17.18
CA GLY A 18 19.25 31.28 -15.74
C GLY A 18 17.93 30.74 -15.17
N ILE A 19 16.80 30.98 -15.84
CA ILE A 19 15.49 30.44 -15.46
C ILE A 19 15.50 28.90 -15.50
N ILE A 20 16.07 28.30 -16.56
CA ILE A 20 16.18 26.85 -16.69
C ILE A 20 17.01 26.25 -15.54
N LEU A 21 18.15 26.86 -15.19
CA LEU A 21 18.97 26.41 -14.06
C LEU A 21 18.25 26.53 -12.72
N LEU A 22 17.46 27.59 -12.53
CA LEU A 22 16.67 27.80 -11.32
C LEU A 22 15.54 26.76 -11.21
N ILE A 23 14.87 26.44 -12.32
CA ILE A 23 13.88 25.35 -12.40
C ILE A 23 14.55 24.00 -12.13
N LEU A 24 15.71 23.72 -12.72
CA LEU A 24 16.45 22.48 -12.47
C LEU A 24 16.86 22.34 -11.01
N SER A 25 17.35 23.41 -10.39
CA SER A 25 17.69 23.45 -8.96
C SER A 25 16.45 23.17 -8.08
N ALA A 26 15.31 23.81 -8.39
CA ALA A 26 14.06 23.56 -7.69
C ALA A 26 13.57 22.10 -7.86
N LEU A 27 13.69 21.54 -9.07
CA LEU A 27 13.35 20.13 -9.34
C LEU A 27 14.27 19.15 -8.58
N VAL A 28 15.55 19.49 -8.44
CA VAL A 28 16.50 18.72 -7.62
C VAL A 28 16.08 18.76 -6.16
N PHE A 29 15.69 19.93 -5.63
CA PHE A 29 15.19 20.03 -4.25
C PHE A 29 13.90 19.22 -4.04
N LEU A 30 12.96 19.27 -4.99
CA LEU A 30 11.72 18.50 -4.95
C LEU A 30 11.97 16.98 -4.96
N LYS A 31 13.03 16.52 -5.64
CA LYS A 31 13.45 15.11 -5.61
C LYS A 31 13.89 14.62 -4.23
N PHE A 32 14.09 15.47 -3.24
CA PHE A 32 14.40 15.04 -1.87
C PHE A 32 13.20 15.16 -0.92
N LYS A 33 12.10 15.77 -1.36
CA LYS A 33 10.90 15.93 -0.53
C LYS A 33 10.06 14.67 -0.56
N ASN A 34 9.81 14.13 0.63
CA ASN A 34 8.81 13.09 0.82
C ASN A 34 7.45 13.75 1.13
N THR A 35 6.40 13.23 0.53
CA THR A 35 5.01 13.63 0.74
C THR A 35 4.28 12.50 1.44
N LEU A 36 3.39 12.85 2.38
CA LEU A 36 2.49 11.88 3.00
C LEU A 36 1.71 11.18 1.88
N TYR A 37 1.79 9.86 1.86
CA TYR A 37 1.16 9.01 0.86
C TYR A 37 -0.10 8.37 1.41
N ASP A 38 -0.02 7.86 2.64
CA ASP A 38 -1.11 7.19 3.34
C ASP A 38 -0.91 7.33 4.85
N SER A 39 -1.98 7.18 5.62
CA SER A 39 -1.95 7.29 7.09
C SER A 39 -3.09 6.51 7.73
N ILE A 40 -2.79 5.79 8.82
CA ILE A 40 -3.79 5.09 9.63
C ILE A 40 -3.46 5.23 11.12
N ALA A 41 -4.49 5.37 11.96
CA ALA A 41 -4.37 5.32 13.41
C ALA A 41 -4.79 3.94 13.91
N ILE A 42 -3.98 3.33 14.78
CA ILE A 42 -4.22 2.01 15.37
C ILE A 42 -3.79 2.00 16.84
N LYS A 43 -4.08 0.92 17.55
CA LYS A 43 -3.44 0.63 18.83
C LYS A 43 -2.22 -0.25 18.61
N ASN A 44 -1.11 0.07 19.27
CA ASN A 44 0.07 -0.79 19.30
C ASN A 44 -0.13 -1.95 20.29
N ASN A 45 0.87 -2.83 20.41
CA ASN A 45 0.85 -4.01 21.27
C ASN A 45 0.71 -3.69 22.77
N GLU A 46 1.01 -2.45 23.17
CA GLU A 46 0.87 -1.96 24.54
C GLU A 46 -0.49 -1.26 24.76
N GLY A 47 -1.36 -1.22 23.74
CA GLY A 47 -2.67 -0.58 23.78
C GLY A 47 -2.65 0.94 23.60
N GLU A 48 -1.48 1.51 23.29
CA GLU A 48 -1.30 2.93 23.03
C GLU A 48 -1.71 3.28 21.60
N GLU A 49 -2.42 4.40 21.44
CA GLU A 49 -2.79 4.92 20.12
C GLU A 49 -1.57 5.48 19.39
N VAL A 50 -1.32 4.94 18.20
CA VAL A 50 -0.23 5.36 17.32
C VAL A 50 -0.77 5.70 15.94
N THR A 51 -0.15 6.68 15.28
CA THR A 51 -0.40 6.96 13.86
C THR A 51 0.75 6.45 13.02
N VAL A 52 0.43 5.66 12.00
CA VAL A 52 1.37 5.11 11.02
C VAL A 52 1.26 5.92 9.75
N ASN A 53 2.27 6.74 9.48
CA ASN A 53 2.37 7.58 8.31
C ASN A 53 3.29 6.94 7.28
N VAL A 54 2.80 6.74 6.05
CA VAL A 54 3.58 6.23 4.93
C VAL A 54 3.94 7.39 4.01
N TYR A 55 5.21 7.54 3.67
CA TYR A 55 5.67 8.62 2.79
C TYR A 55 6.30 8.10 1.50
N LYS A 56 6.00 8.83 0.42
CA LYS A 56 6.62 8.63 -0.89
C LYS A 56 7.40 9.85 -1.33
N ASN A 57 8.42 9.62 -2.13
CA ASN A 57 9.03 10.70 -2.88
C ASN A 57 8.07 11.20 -3.96
N ILE A 58 8.02 12.50 -4.21
CA ILE A 58 7.04 13.11 -5.13
C ILE A 58 7.08 12.54 -6.56
N PHE A 59 8.24 12.05 -7.01
CA PHE A 59 8.41 11.44 -8.34
C PHE A 59 8.43 9.90 -8.32
N SER A 60 8.28 9.27 -7.15
CA SER A 60 8.28 7.82 -7.05
C SER A 60 6.87 7.25 -7.12
N LYS A 61 6.73 6.14 -7.86
CA LYS A 61 5.50 5.35 -7.88
C LYS A 61 5.17 4.75 -6.51
N TYR A 62 6.19 4.48 -5.68
CA TYR A 62 6.04 3.72 -4.45
C TYR A 62 6.62 4.45 -3.25
N ALA A 63 5.96 4.29 -2.11
CA ALA A 63 6.47 4.72 -0.81
C ALA A 63 7.55 3.74 -0.29
N ASN A 64 8.45 4.25 0.54
CA ASN A 64 9.52 3.47 1.15
C ASN A 64 9.92 4.01 2.53
N VAL A 65 9.09 4.85 3.13
CA VAL A 65 9.33 5.46 4.43
C VAL A 65 8.07 5.30 5.24
N ILE A 66 8.21 4.82 6.47
CA ILE A 66 7.16 4.77 7.47
C ILE A 66 7.60 5.64 8.65
N GLU A 67 6.70 6.44 9.20
CA GLU A 67 6.89 7.14 10.47
C GLU A 67 5.76 6.70 11.40
N ILE A 68 6.10 6.16 12.57
CA ILE A 68 5.14 5.78 13.61
C ILE A 68 5.21 6.87 14.67
N VAL A 69 4.07 7.49 14.97
CA VAL A 69 3.98 8.65 15.85
C VAL A 69 3.04 8.33 17.01
N SER A 70 3.47 8.64 18.24
CA SER A 70 2.60 8.72 19.40
C SER A 70 2.93 9.96 20.21
N GLU A 71 1.93 10.80 20.47
CA GLU A 71 2.07 12.05 21.20
C GLU A 71 3.30 12.87 20.74
N ASN A 72 4.35 12.94 21.58
CA ASN A 72 5.60 13.66 21.33
C ASN A 72 6.75 12.77 20.83
N ARG A 73 6.52 11.47 20.70
CA ARG A 73 7.50 10.48 20.25
C ARG A 73 7.22 10.09 18.80
N LYS A 74 8.29 9.83 18.06
CA LYS A 74 8.19 9.29 16.71
C LYS A 74 9.39 8.44 16.36
N GLU A 75 9.15 7.42 15.55
CA GLU A 75 10.18 6.58 14.98
C GLU A 75 10.03 6.52 13.46
N LYS A 76 11.15 6.62 12.74
CA LYS A 76 11.15 6.68 11.28
C LYS A 76 11.92 5.52 10.67
N ILE A 77 11.20 4.67 9.97
CA ILE A 77 11.75 3.52 9.25
C ILE A 77 11.92 3.87 7.76
N VAL A 78 13.15 3.72 7.25
CA VAL A 78 13.46 3.95 5.82
C VAL A 78 13.88 2.64 5.14
N PHE A 79 13.10 2.21 4.15
CA PHE A 79 13.38 1.03 3.33
C PHE A 79 14.24 1.40 2.11
N SER A 80 15.55 1.20 2.20
CA SER A 80 16.50 1.53 1.13
C SER A 80 17.36 0.32 0.70
N GLY A 81 18.06 0.45 -0.44
CA GLY A 81 18.95 -0.58 -0.96
C GLY A 81 18.28 -1.96 -1.09
N LYS A 82 18.94 -3.01 -0.55
CA LYS A 82 18.40 -4.38 -0.55
C LYS A 82 17.08 -4.52 0.24
N LYS A 83 16.87 -3.66 1.25
CA LYS A 83 15.66 -3.64 2.10
C LYS A 83 14.49 -2.88 1.48
N LYS A 84 14.66 -2.19 0.34
CA LYS A 84 13.59 -1.44 -0.34
C LYS A 84 12.38 -2.31 -0.65
N ILE A 85 11.18 -1.95 -0.20
CA ILE A 85 9.97 -2.80 -0.36
C ILE A 85 8.94 -2.28 -1.35
N ASN A 86 8.98 -0.99 -1.72
CA ASN A 86 8.03 -0.37 -2.64
C ASN A 86 6.57 -0.52 -2.16
N ILE A 87 6.22 0.19 -1.09
CA ILE A 87 4.87 0.22 -0.52
C ILE A 87 3.94 0.93 -1.51
N TRP A 88 2.80 0.31 -1.82
CA TRP A 88 1.75 0.87 -2.67
C TRP A 88 0.38 0.88 -1.98
N LYS A 89 0.24 0.25 -0.82
CA LYS A 89 -0.97 0.31 -0.01
C LYS A 89 -0.66 0.07 1.47
N LEU A 90 -1.43 0.72 2.33
CA LEU A 90 -1.47 0.53 3.77
C LEU A 90 -2.91 0.17 4.16
N ASP A 91 -3.05 -0.76 5.08
CA ASP A 91 -4.30 -1.05 5.78
C ASP A 91 -4.01 -1.57 7.19
N ALA A 92 -5.03 -1.69 8.03
CA ALA A 92 -4.92 -2.28 9.36
C ALA A 92 -6.16 -3.08 9.79
N GLY A 93 -5.94 -3.96 10.76
CA GLY A 93 -6.92 -4.80 11.41
C GLY A 93 -6.25 -5.92 12.20
N ASP A 94 -6.94 -6.43 13.21
CA ASP A 94 -6.53 -7.58 14.03
C ASP A 94 -6.62 -8.88 13.22
N VAL A 95 -5.48 -9.39 12.71
CA VAL A 95 -5.50 -10.53 11.76
C VAL A 95 -5.46 -11.90 12.43
N ASP A 96 -5.23 -11.97 13.74
CA ASP A 96 -5.23 -13.23 14.50
C ASP A 96 -6.21 -13.27 15.68
N GLY A 97 -7.02 -12.24 15.86
CA GLY A 97 -8.12 -12.18 16.82
C GLY A 97 -7.63 -11.96 18.25
N ASP A 98 -6.48 -11.33 18.45
CA ASP A 98 -5.90 -11.09 19.78
C ASP A 98 -6.31 -9.74 20.41
N GLY A 99 -7.08 -8.94 19.68
CA GLY A 99 -7.56 -7.61 20.03
C GLY A 99 -6.58 -6.47 19.72
N ILE A 100 -5.45 -6.75 19.07
CA ILE A 100 -4.44 -5.76 18.68
C ILE A 100 -4.38 -5.69 17.15
N ASP A 101 -4.50 -4.47 16.60
CA ASP A 101 -4.41 -4.29 15.15
C ASP A 101 -2.99 -4.53 14.64
N GLU A 102 -2.88 -5.31 13.57
CA GLU A 102 -1.72 -5.28 12.70
C GLU A 102 -1.84 -4.21 11.63
N ILE A 103 -0.69 -3.79 11.09
CA ILE A 103 -0.67 -3.14 9.78
C ILE A 103 -0.36 -4.15 8.68
N ALA A 104 -1.08 -4.00 7.57
CA ALA A 104 -0.80 -4.68 6.32
C ALA A 104 -0.23 -3.70 5.29
N LEU A 105 0.91 -4.08 4.71
CA LEU A 105 1.57 -3.34 3.64
C LEU A 105 1.44 -4.10 2.32
N GLY A 106 0.83 -3.44 1.35
CA GLY A 106 0.93 -3.81 -0.06
C GLY A 106 2.30 -3.41 -0.57
N VAL A 107 3.12 -4.38 -0.95
CA VAL A 107 4.49 -4.15 -1.43
C VAL A 107 4.71 -4.69 -2.83
N TYR A 108 5.59 -4.05 -3.60
CA TYR A 108 5.98 -4.50 -4.94
C TYR A 108 7.46 -4.88 -4.97
N LYS A 109 7.78 -6.17 -4.76
CA LYS A 109 9.16 -6.66 -4.63
C LYS A 109 9.35 -8.07 -5.17
N LYS A 110 10.60 -8.50 -5.36
CA LYS A 110 11.00 -9.92 -5.43
C LYS A 110 11.05 -10.52 -4.02
N SER A 111 10.69 -11.79 -3.87
CA SER A 111 10.94 -12.59 -2.65
C SER A 111 11.97 -13.68 -2.93
N PRO A 112 12.61 -14.26 -1.90
CA PRO A 112 13.56 -15.37 -2.07
C PRO A 112 12.99 -16.55 -2.89
N HIS A 113 11.75 -16.98 -2.58
CA HIS A 113 11.10 -18.14 -3.20
C HIS A 113 10.29 -17.81 -4.47
N HIS A 114 10.19 -16.52 -4.84
CA HIS A 114 9.54 -16.06 -6.06
C HIS A 114 10.28 -14.82 -6.58
N ARG A 115 11.25 -15.05 -7.47
CA ARG A 115 12.24 -14.05 -7.93
C ARG A 115 11.73 -13.08 -9.00
N VAL A 116 10.41 -12.93 -9.12
CA VAL A 116 9.73 -11.98 -10.02
C VAL A 116 9.17 -10.82 -9.20
N MET A 117 9.16 -9.62 -9.78
CA MET A 117 8.50 -8.47 -9.18
C MET A 117 6.98 -8.71 -9.19
N ALA A 118 6.36 -8.69 -8.02
CA ALA A 118 4.93 -8.92 -7.87
C ALA A 118 4.41 -8.18 -6.65
N ASN A 119 3.09 -7.97 -6.61
CA ASN A 119 2.39 -7.52 -5.43
C ASN A 119 2.45 -8.60 -4.34
N ARG A 120 2.61 -8.18 -3.10
CA ARG A 120 2.68 -9.03 -1.90
C ARG A 120 2.08 -8.29 -0.72
N VAL A 121 1.61 -9.05 0.26
CA VAL A 121 1.08 -8.52 1.52
C VAL A 121 2.04 -8.88 2.64
N PHE A 122 2.52 -7.87 3.36
CA PHE A 122 3.33 -8.04 4.55
C PHE A 122 2.57 -7.53 5.77
N LEU A 123 2.49 -8.34 6.83
CA LEU A 123 1.86 -8.01 8.10
C LEU A 123 2.93 -7.67 9.13
N TYR A 124 2.66 -6.64 9.93
CA TYR A 124 3.55 -6.17 10.97
C TYR A 124 2.77 -5.79 12.23
N ASN A 125 3.36 -6.13 13.38
CA ASN A 125 2.97 -5.62 14.68
C ASN A 125 3.68 -4.28 14.92
N ILE A 126 3.10 -3.46 15.79
CA ILE A 126 3.75 -2.27 16.31
C ILE A 126 3.92 -2.43 17.81
N SER A 127 5.17 -2.40 18.30
CA SER A 127 5.46 -2.47 19.74
C SER A 127 6.23 -1.22 20.14
N GLY A 128 5.60 -0.40 20.96
CA GLY A 128 5.93 1.00 21.16
C GLY A 128 5.82 1.76 19.84
N LEU A 129 6.96 2.10 19.27
CA LEU A 129 7.07 2.73 17.93
C LEU A 129 7.90 1.87 16.96
N GLU A 130 8.17 0.62 17.32
CA GLU A 130 8.95 -0.30 16.49
C GLU A 130 8.04 -1.12 15.58
N LEU A 131 8.43 -1.20 14.30
CA LEU A 131 7.76 -2.04 13.31
C LEU A 131 8.33 -3.47 13.32
N LYS A 132 7.55 -4.44 13.83
CA LYS A 132 7.98 -5.84 14.00
C LYS A 132 7.31 -6.75 12.96
N PRO A 133 8.05 -7.45 12.08
CA PRO A 133 7.44 -8.31 11.07
C PRO A 133 6.67 -9.47 11.71
N LYS A 134 5.37 -9.58 11.42
CA LYS A 134 4.52 -10.73 11.80
C LYS A 134 4.54 -11.80 10.71
N PHE A 135 4.27 -11.39 9.48
CA PHE A 135 4.24 -12.30 8.33
C PHE A 135 4.62 -11.59 7.04
N ARG A 136 5.31 -12.26 6.13
CA ARG A 136 5.68 -11.70 4.82
C ARG A 136 5.33 -12.68 3.74
N ALA A 137 4.12 -12.57 3.21
CA ALA A 137 3.62 -13.47 2.19
C ALA A 137 4.56 -13.43 0.97
N SER A 138 5.12 -14.59 0.61
CA SER A 138 5.81 -14.72 -0.67
C SER A 138 4.80 -14.68 -1.82
N ARG A 139 3.55 -15.06 -1.62
CA ARG A 139 2.48 -14.89 -2.59
C ARG A 139 1.17 -15.18 -1.90
N LEU A 140 0.09 -14.66 -2.47
CA LEU A 140 -1.23 -15.25 -2.26
C LEU A 140 -1.39 -16.43 -3.24
N GLY A 141 -2.59 -16.99 -3.32
CA GLY A 141 -2.92 -18.09 -4.22
C GLY A 141 -2.69 -17.73 -5.69
N LEU A 142 -2.98 -16.49 -6.08
CA LEU A 142 -2.76 -15.96 -7.43
C LEU A 142 -2.12 -14.57 -7.40
N PRO A 143 -1.61 -14.05 -8.54
CA PRO A 143 -1.30 -12.63 -8.66
C PRO A 143 -2.54 -11.80 -8.32
N PHE A 144 -2.36 -10.69 -7.60
CA PHE A 144 -3.46 -9.85 -7.16
C PHE A 144 -3.18 -8.38 -7.44
N THR A 145 -4.24 -7.61 -7.64
CA THR A 145 -4.16 -6.17 -7.94
C THR A 145 -4.64 -5.28 -6.80
N GLU A 146 -5.39 -5.84 -5.86
CA GLU A 146 -5.92 -5.10 -4.71
C GLU A 146 -6.02 -6.02 -3.49
N PHE A 147 -5.91 -5.45 -2.28
CA PHE A 147 -6.26 -6.12 -1.04
C PHE A 147 -6.75 -5.15 0.04
N LEU A 148 -7.43 -5.65 1.06
CA LEU A 148 -7.68 -4.97 2.34
C LEU A 148 -7.80 -6.01 3.46
N LEU A 149 -7.86 -5.55 4.71
CA LEU A 149 -8.18 -6.37 5.87
C LEU A 149 -9.64 -6.17 6.29
N TYR A 150 -10.37 -7.27 6.48
CA TYR A 150 -11.76 -7.25 6.95
C TYR A 150 -12.13 -8.62 7.52
N ASP A 151 -12.76 -8.62 8.69
CA ASP A 151 -13.41 -9.79 9.29
C ASP A 151 -14.67 -10.14 8.47
N ILE A 152 -14.51 -11.05 7.50
CA ILE A 152 -15.59 -11.37 6.55
C ILE A 152 -16.49 -12.49 7.06
N ASP A 153 -16.00 -13.35 7.94
CA ASP A 153 -16.76 -14.44 8.54
C ASP A 153 -17.25 -14.17 9.97
N GLU A 154 -16.96 -12.96 10.49
CA GLU A 154 -17.38 -12.47 11.81
C GLU A 154 -16.82 -13.33 12.96
N ASP A 155 -15.62 -13.91 12.77
CA ASP A 155 -14.94 -14.73 13.78
C ASP A 155 -14.06 -13.92 14.76
N GLY A 156 -13.94 -12.61 14.52
CA GLY A 156 -13.15 -11.68 15.31
C GLY A 156 -11.71 -11.49 14.82
N ALA A 157 -11.23 -12.33 13.88
CA ALA A 157 -9.97 -12.12 13.18
C ALA A 157 -10.24 -11.59 11.76
N PHE A 158 -9.38 -10.70 11.29
CA PHE A 158 -9.53 -10.07 9.98
C PHE A 158 -8.85 -10.92 8.91
N GLU A 159 -9.59 -11.27 7.86
CA GLU A 159 -9.02 -11.86 6.66
C GLU A 159 -8.30 -10.82 5.79
N ILE A 160 -7.29 -11.30 5.06
CA ILE A 160 -6.77 -10.59 3.89
C ILE A 160 -7.72 -10.83 2.73
N ILE A 161 -8.56 -9.86 2.40
CA ILE A 161 -9.43 -9.87 1.21
C ILE A 161 -8.63 -9.35 0.03
N SER A 162 -8.65 -10.05 -1.09
CA SER A 162 -7.86 -9.71 -2.29
C SER A 162 -8.65 -9.84 -3.58
N ILE A 163 -8.32 -9.01 -4.58
CA ILE A 163 -8.74 -9.19 -5.97
C ILE A 163 -7.60 -9.88 -6.71
N GLU A 164 -7.78 -11.17 -6.97
CA GLU A 164 -6.84 -12.06 -7.65
C GLU A 164 -7.14 -12.15 -9.15
N GLU A 165 -6.12 -12.41 -9.96
CA GLU A 165 -6.24 -12.43 -11.43
C GLU A 165 -5.61 -13.70 -12.00
N LYS A 166 -6.36 -14.35 -12.90
CA LYS A 166 -5.88 -15.47 -13.70
C LYS A 166 -6.59 -15.47 -15.06
N ASP A 167 -5.80 -15.56 -16.12
CA ASP A 167 -6.27 -15.48 -17.50
C ASP A 167 -7.06 -14.16 -17.72
N ASN A 168 -8.32 -14.22 -18.16
CA ASN A 168 -9.19 -13.05 -18.34
C ASN A 168 -10.18 -12.85 -17.17
N TYR A 169 -10.01 -13.60 -16.08
CA TYR A 169 -10.92 -13.58 -14.95
C TYR A 169 -10.23 -13.03 -13.70
N LYS A 170 -11.06 -12.38 -12.88
CA LYS A 170 -10.72 -11.90 -11.56
C LYS A 170 -11.56 -12.62 -10.52
N PHE A 171 -10.98 -12.80 -9.35
CA PHE A 171 -11.57 -13.53 -8.24
C PHE A 171 -11.42 -12.69 -6.99
N ILE A 172 -12.38 -12.78 -6.09
CA ILE A 172 -12.23 -12.29 -4.73
C ILE A 172 -11.79 -13.49 -3.90
N ALA A 173 -10.72 -13.35 -3.14
CA ALA A 173 -10.23 -14.39 -2.25
C ALA A 173 -9.96 -13.80 -0.86
N ALA A 174 -10.32 -14.54 0.18
CA ALA A 174 -10.06 -14.17 1.56
C ALA A 174 -9.13 -15.19 2.23
N TYR A 175 -8.16 -14.68 2.99
CA TYR A 175 -7.14 -15.49 3.63
C TYR A 175 -7.10 -15.25 5.13
N ASN A 176 -7.16 -16.34 5.88
CA ASN A 176 -6.95 -16.37 7.31
C ASN A 176 -5.46 -16.45 7.65
N TYR A 177 -5.00 -15.68 8.63
CA TYR A 177 -3.66 -15.86 9.20
C TYR A 177 -3.75 -16.75 10.44
N LYS A 178 -3.14 -17.95 10.39
CA LYS A 178 -3.12 -18.90 11.52
C LYS A 178 -1.76 -19.59 11.57
N ASN A 179 -1.16 -19.70 12.76
CA ASN A 179 0.11 -20.41 12.99
C ASN A 179 1.25 -19.99 12.04
N PHE A 180 1.53 -18.68 11.94
CA PHE A 180 2.57 -18.12 11.07
C PHE A 180 2.40 -18.43 9.58
N SER A 181 1.19 -18.78 9.15
CA SER A 181 0.83 -19.14 7.77
C SER A 181 -0.47 -18.45 7.37
N ILE A 182 -0.73 -18.39 6.07
CA ILE A 182 -2.01 -17.92 5.52
C ILE A 182 -2.72 -19.05 4.78
N TYR A 183 -4.04 -19.14 4.94
CA TYR A 183 -4.89 -20.16 4.32
C TYR A 183 -6.00 -19.48 3.53
N ARG A 184 -6.17 -19.84 2.25
CA ARG A 184 -7.28 -19.34 1.44
C ARG A 184 -8.54 -20.13 1.79
N ASP A 185 -9.39 -19.55 2.62
CA ASP A 185 -10.60 -20.21 3.09
C ASP A 185 -11.81 -19.90 2.22
N TYR A 186 -11.81 -18.74 1.57
CA TYR A 186 -12.94 -18.26 0.79
C TYR A 186 -12.49 -17.77 -0.59
N ILE A 187 -13.29 -18.07 -1.61
CA ILE A 187 -13.05 -17.62 -2.98
C ILE A 187 -14.38 -17.43 -3.71
N SER A 188 -14.47 -16.44 -4.59
CA SER A 188 -15.61 -16.26 -5.48
C SER A 188 -15.47 -17.09 -6.76
N HIS A 189 -16.54 -17.16 -7.55
CA HIS A 189 -16.40 -17.46 -8.97
C HIS A 189 -15.64 -16.36 -9.72
N GLY A 190 -15.31 -16.63 -10.99
CA GLY A 190 -14.56 -15.69 -11.83
C GLY A 190 -15.46 -14.61 -12.41
N TYR A 191 -14.98 -13.37 -12.37
CA TYR A 191 -15.61 -12.18 -12.96
C TYR A 191 -14.70 -11.58 -14.02
N GLU A 192 -15.25 -11.02 -15.09
CA GLU A 192 -14.43 -10.36 -16.12
C GLU A 192 -13.87 -9.01 -15.63
N LYS A 193 -14.63 -8.28 -14.81
CA LYS A 193 -14.26 -6.93 -14.35
C LYS A 193 -14.49 -6.76 -12.86
N LEU A 194 -13.39 -6.82 -12.11
CA LEU A 194 -13.32 -6.37 -10.72
C LEU A 194 -12.22 -5.32 -10.54
N ALA A 195 -12.49 -4.31 -9.75
CA ALA A 195 -11.51 -3.32 -9.32
C ALA A 195 -11.93 -2.71 -7.99
N GLY A 196 -10.95 -2.30 -7.17
CA GLY A 196 -11.20 -1.56 -5.94
C GLY A 196 -11.94 -2.36 -4.86
N LEU A 197 -11.43 -2.32 -3.65
CA LEU A 197 -12.13 -2.82 -2.47
C LEU A 197 -12.43 -1.63 -1.55
N ASP A 198 -13.62 -1.60 -0.95
CA ASP A 198 -14.03 -0.58 0.02
C ASP A 198 -14.66 -1.26 1.24
N LYS A 199 -14.37 -0.70 2.43
CA LYS A 199 -14.84 -1.16 3.74
C LYS A 199 -15.43 -0.05 4.62
N ARG A 200 -15.74 1.13 4.07
CA ARG A 200 -16.24 2.29 4.84
C ARG A 200 -17.57 2.06 5.56
N SER A 201 -18.51 1.35 4.94
CA SER A 201 -19.82 1.04 5.53
C SER A 201 -20.02 -0.47 5.62
N THR A 202 -19.74 -1.16 4.52
CA THR A 202 -19.77 -2.61 4.39
C THR A 202 -18.68 -3.01 3.42
N LEU A 203 -18.18 -4.25 3.53
CA LEU A 203 -17.26 -4.78 2.54
C LEU A 203 -17.90 -4.80 1.14
N SER A 204 -17.24 -4.17 0.17
CA SER A 204 -17.75 -4.01 -1.19
C SER A 204 -16.63 -3.93 -2.24
N VAL A 205 -17.00 -4.16 -3.50
CA VAL A 205 -16.10 -4.14 -4.68
C VAL A 205 -16.76 -3.44 -5.85
N ASN A 206 -15.97 -2.79 -6.71
CA ASN A 206 -16.47 -2.36 -8.01
C ASN A 206 -16.46 -3.55 -8.99
N ALA A 207 -17.66 -4.03 -9.33
CA ALA A 207 -17.89 -5.02 -10.36
C ALA A 207 -18.67 -4.37 -11.52
N ASP A 208 -18.11 -4.43 -12.73
CA ASP A 208 -18.71 -3.84 -13.93
C ASP A 208 -19.12 -2.36 -13.78
N GLY A 209 -18.32 -1.57 -13.07
CA GLY A 209 -18.58 -0.16 -12.84
C GLY A 209 -19.60 0.12 -11.72
N LYS A 210 -20.17 -0.90 -11.08
CA LYS A 210 -21.13 -0.77 -9.98
C LYS A 210 -20.49 -1.23 -8.68
N ASN A 211 -20.77 -0.54 -7.58
CA ASN A 211 -20.37 -1.04 -6.27
C ASN A 211 -21.31 -2.19 -5.87
N LYS A 212 -20.72 -3.31 -5.47
CA LYS A 212 -21.41 -4.55 -5.10
C LYS A 212 -20.98 -4.97 -3.70
N LYS A 213 -21.93 -5.35 -2.87
CA LYS A 213 -21.62 -5.84 -1.53
C LYS A 213 -20.99 -7.23 -1.65
N ILE A 214 -19.94 -7.49 -0.87
CA ILE A 214 -19.32 -8.81 -0.75
C ILE A 214 -19.97 -9.51 0.44
N GLU A 215 -20.41 -10.74 0.25
CA GLU A 215 -20.94 -11.59 1.33
C GLU A 215 -20.45 -13.03 1.20
N LEU A 216 -20.45 -13.75 2.32
CA LEU A 216 -20.18 -15.18 2.34
C LEU A 216 -21.46 -15.99 2.17
N LYS A 217 -21.34 -17.09 1.44
CA LYS A 217 -22.31 -18.18 1.37
C LYS A 217 -21.60 -19.51 1.57
N GLY A 218 -21.52 -19.95 2.82
CA GLY A 218 -20.66 -21.07 3.19
C GLY A 218 -19.19 -20.70 2.97
N LYS A 219 -18.52 -21.41 2.05
CA LYS A 219 -17.11 -21.16 1.70
C LYS A 219 -16.92 -20.35 0.40
N GLU A 220 -18.01 -19.91 -0.22
CA GLU A 220 -17.97 -19.08 -1.43
C GLU A 220 -18.20 -17.60 -1.10
N ILE A 221 -17.51 -16.72 -1.83
CA ILE A 221 -17.76 -15.27 -1.82
C ILE A 221 -18.73 -14.94 -2.95
N GLU A 222 -19.86 -14.30 -2.62
CA GLU A 222 -20.87 -13.82 -3.59
C GLU A 222 -20.98 -12.28 -3.59
N LEU A 223 -21.44 -11.73 -4.72
CA LEU A 223 -21.70 -10.31 -4.91
C LEU A 223 -23.20 -10.01 -4.94
N LYS A 224 -23.65 -9.03 -4.14
CA LYS A 224 -25.03 -8.51 -4.13
C LYS A 224 -25.12 -7.10 -4.72
#